data_AF-A0A0B7AZ57-F1
#
_entry.id   AF-A0A0B7AZ57-F1
#
_cell.length_a   1.000
_cell.length_b   1.000
_cell.length_c   1.000
_cell.angle_alpha   90.00
_cell.angle_beta   90.00
_cell.angle_gamma   90.00
#
_symmetry.space_group_name_H-M   'P 1'
#
loop_
_entity.id
_entity.type
_entity.pdbx_description
1 polymer ?
#
loop_
_entity_poly.entity_id
_entity_poly.type
_entity_poly.pdbx_seq_one_letter_code
_entity_poly.pdbx_strand_id
1 'polypeptide(L)'
;EFRCFVHQNRVIGVCQRNNTKFYSHIVEEKTAILEDILKFFYQEISTKFPESNYVFDVIRSRKGKVILVDFNPYGAVTDTLMYSWNDLDRLAAQSPNTISEQLPSFRYVESEDGVQSSDYAAYSLPKDIRDLSTGEDPFKLMDLMKMKIQKDGDDSSSSDGD
;
A
#
# COMPACT_ATOMS: atom_id res chain seq x y z
N GLU A 1 -4.39 4.33 8.76
CA GLU A 1 -3.27 5.16 8.30
C GLU A 1 -3.54 5.60 6.87
N PHE A 2 -3.23 6.84 6.55
CA PHE A 2 -3.56 7.48 5.28
C PHE A 2 -2.36 8.24 4.75
N ARG A 3 -2.17 8.19 3.44
CA ARG A 3 -1.20 8.99 2.70
C ARG A 3 -1.93 10.15 2.02
N CYS A 4 -1.40 11.35 2.18
CA CYS A 4 -2.01 12.58 1.69
C CYS A 4 -1.05 13.28 0.73
N PHE A 5 -1.56 13.68 -0.44
CA PHE A 5 -0.79 14.34 -1.49
C PHE A 5 -1.14 15.83 -1.51
N VAL A 6 -0.13 16.67 -1.35
CA VAL A 6 -0.25 18.13 -1.33
C VAL A 6 0.40 18.69 -2.58
N HIS A 7 -0.34 19.54 -3.28
CA HIS A 7 0.14 20.29 -4.44
C HIS A 7 -0.31 21.74 -4.32
N GLN A 8 0.61 22.69 -4.47
CA GLN A 8 0.37 24.12 -4.28
C GLN A 8 -0.33 24.44 -2.94
N ASN A 9 0.13 23.81 -1.86
CA ASN A 9 -0.40 23.93 -0.50
C ASN A 9 -1.88 23.54 -0.33
N ARG A 10 -2.38 22.67 -1.23
CA ARG A 10 -3.72 22.08 -1.16
C ARG A 10 -3.61 20.56 -1.18
N VAL A 11 -4.38 19.89 -0.32
CA VAL A 11 -4.54 18.44 -0.41
C VAL A 11 -5.34 18.11 -1.67
N ILE A 12 -4.73 17.38 -2.60
CA ILE A 12 -5.36 16.97 -3.86
C ILE A 12 -5.89 15.53 -3.82
N GLY A 13 -5.29 14.69 -2.98
CA GLY A 13 -5.63 13.28 -2.88
C GLY A 13 -5.28 12.71 -1.51
N VAL A 14 -6.09 11.76 -1.06
CA VAL A 14 -5.89 10.99 0.17
C VAL A 14 -6.11 9.52 -0.19
N CYS A 15 -5.25 8.63 0.28
CA CYS A 15 -5.50 7.20 0.17
C CYS A 15 -5.18 6.43 1.45
N GLN A 16 -5.81 5.25 1.58
CA GLN A 16 -5.46 4.27 2.59
C GLN A 16 -4.03 3.76 2.37
N ARG A 17 -3.19 3.76 3.43
CA ARG A 17 -1.78 3.33 3.32
C ARG A 17 -1.63 1.85 2.97
N ASN A 18 -2.45 1.00 3.59
CA ASN A 18 -2.47 -0.45 3.37
C ASN A 18 -3.63 -0.81 2.44
N ASN A 19 -3.39 -0.77 1.13
CA ASN A 19 -4.39 -1.09 0.09
C ASN A 19 -4.68 -2.60 -0.06
N THR A 20 -4.05 -3.45 0.76
CA THR A 20 -4.24 -4.91 0.72
C THR A 20 -5.18 -5.42 1.82
N LYS A 21 -5.86 -4.52 2.54
CA LYS A 21 -6.81 -4.87 3.60
C LYS A 21 -8.06 -4.01 3.50
N PHE A 22 -9.20 -4.65 3.65
CA PHE A 22 -10.46 -3.96 3.85
C PHE A 22 -10.62 -3.56 5.32
N TYR A 23 -11.10 -2.34 5.55
CA TYR A 23 -11.46 -1.86 6.88
C TYR A 23 -12.84 -1.20 6.83
N SER A 24 -13.86 -1.87 7.37
CA SER A 24 -15.26 -1.39 7.35
C SER A 24 -15.43 0.04 7.89
N HIS A 25 -14.75 0.36 8.98
CA HIS A 25 -14.81 1.69 9.60
C HIS A 25 -14.36 2.82 8.65
N ILE A 26 -13.50 2.55 7.67
CA ILE A 26 -13.09 3.56 6.68
C ILE A 26 -14.28 3.91 5.78
N VAL A 27 -15.06 2.91 5.36
CA VAL A 27 -16.25 3.10 4.53
C VAL A 27 -17.33 3.86 5.30
N GLU A 28 -17.58 3.46 6.54
CA GLU A 28 -18.58 4.05 7.43
C GLU A 28 -18.25 5.50 7.80
N GLU A 29 -16.98 5.81 8.08
CA GLU A 29 -16.54 7.11 8.57
C GLU A 29 -15.82 7.97 7.51
N LYS A 30 -15.87 7.62 6.22
CA LYS A 30 -15.06 8.26 5.17
C LYS A 30 -15.09 9.79 5.18
N THR A 31 -16.27 10.37 5.38
CA THR A 31 -16.45 11.83 5.43
C THR A 31 -15.76 12.43 6.64
N ALA A 32 -15.97 11.83 7.82
CA ALA A 32 -15.35 12.29 9.07
C ALA A 32 -13.82 12.11 9.06
N ILE A 33 -13.31 11.05 8.42
CA ILE A 33 -11.88 10.85 8.22
C ILE A 33 -11.30 11.98 7.38
N LEU A 34 -11.94 12.30 6.26
CA LEU A 34 -11.47 13.34 5.35
C LEU A 34 -11.51 14.73 6.01
N GLU A 35 -12.59 15.05 6.73
CA GLU A 35 -12.72 16.27 7.51
C GLU A 35 -11.62 16.40 8.58
N ASP A 36 -11.38 15.33 9.34
CA ASP A 36 -10.35 15.32 10.40
C ASP A 36 -8.95 15.54 9.81
N ILE A 37 -8.63 14.90 8.67
CA ILE A 37 -7.35 15.06 7.98
C ILE A 37 -7.18 16.47 7.43
N LEU A 38 -8.20 17.02 6.75
CA LEU A 38 -8.16 18.37 6.20
C LEU A 38 -8.03 19.42 7.29
N LYS A 39 -8.80 19.28 8.38
CA LYS A 39 -8.69 20.16 9.54
C LYS A 39 -7.28 20.14 10.12
N PHE A 40 -6.72 18.94 10.31
CA PHE A 40 -5.35 18.78 10.78
C PHE A 40 -4.34 19.45 9.84
N PHE A 41 -4.47 19.24 8.52
CA PHE A 41 -3.61 19.86 7.52
C PHE A 41 -3.61 21.39 7.61
N TYR A 42 -4.80 22.01 7.58
CA TYR A 42 -4.91 23.48 7.58
C TYR A 42 -4.49 24.13 8.91
N GLN A 43 -4.66 23.42 10.04
CA GLN A 43 -4.33 23.96 11.36
C GLN A 43 -2.86 23.73 11.72
N GLU A 44 -2.30 22.58 11.35
CA GLU A 44 -1.01 22.14 11.87
C GLU A 44 0.11 22.09 10.84
N ILE A 45 -0.18 21.97 9.54
CA ILE A 45 0.84 21.73 8.51
C ILE A 45 0.96 22.90 7.52
N SER A 46 -0.13 23.32 6.88
CA SER A 46 -0.12 24.15 5.67
C SER A 46 0.60 25.49 5.79
N THR A 47 0.72 26.04 7.00
CA THR A 47 1.41 27.31 7.28
C THR A 47 2.80 27.14 7.88
N LYS A 48 3.15 25.92 8.31
CA LYS A 48 4.39 25.61 9.03
C LYS A 48 5.41 24.89 8.17
N PHE A 49 4.96 24.10 7.19
CA PHE A 49 5.85 23.37 6.29
C PHE A 49 6.30 24.28 5.13
N PRO A 50 7.62 24.33 4.81
CA PRO A 50 8.16 25.32 3.87
C PRO A 50 7.84 25.03 2.40
N GLU A 51 7.64 23.76 2.04
CA GLU A 51 7.38 23.37 0.66
C GLU A 51 5.89 23.47 0.32
N SER A 52 5.58 23.74 -0.95
CA SER A 52 4.20 23.79 -1.44
C SER A 52 3.71 22.45 -2.03
N ASN A 53 4.64 21.55 -2.37
CA ASN A 53 4.35 20.24 -2.94
C ASN A 53 5.07 19.16 -2.12
N TYR A 54 4.31 18.29 -1.46
CA TYR A 54 4.85 17.22 -0.63
C TYR A 54 3.80 16.14 -0.41
N VAL A 55 4.24 15.02 0.15
CA VAL A 55 3.39 13.94 0.61
C VAL A 55 3.54 13.84 2.12
N PHE A 56 2.46 13.57 2.84
CA PHE A 56 2.55 13.32 4.27
C PHE A 56 1.65 12.15 4.67
N ASP A 57 2.11 11.38 5.64
CA ASP A 57 1.41 10.21 6.16
C ASP A 57 0.82 10.52 7.54
N VAL A 58 -0.41 10.07 7.79
CA VAL A 58 -1.11 10.29 9.05
C VAL A 58 -1.81 9.05 9.57
N ILE A 59 -1.90 8.94 10.89
CA ILE A 59 -2.76 7.99 11.57
C ILE A 59 -3.88 8.75 12.25
N ARG A 60 -5.12 8.43 11.91
CA ARG A 60 -6.30 8.82 12.68
C ARG A 60 -6.55 7.75 13.75
N SER A 61 -6.09 8.01 14.98
CA SER A 61 -6.23 7.01 16.06
C SER A 61 -7.69 6.84 16.51
N ARG A 62 -8.46 7.94 16.51
CA ARG A 62 -9.89 8.05 16.81
C ARG A 62 -10.43 9.32 16.14
N LYS A 63 -11.76 9.49 16.09
CA LYS A 63 -12.41 10.71 15.58
C LYS A 63 -11.85 11.97 16.26
N GLY A 64 -11.47 12.95 15.44
CA GLY A 64 -10.86 14.21 15.87
C GLY A 64 -9.39 14.11 16.31
N LYS A 65 -8.75 12.93 16.29
CA LYS A 65 -7.34 12.75 16.69
C LYS A 65 -6.51 12.17 15.56
N VAL A 66 -5.88 13.07 14.81
CA VAL A 66 -4.92 12.78 13.73
C VAL A 66 -3.51 13.00 14.23
N ILE A 67 -2.61 12.09 13.89
CA ILE A 67 -1.19 12.12 14.25
C ILE A 67 -0.39 12.06 12.95
N LEU A 68 0.51 13.02 12.75
CA LEU A 68 1.48 13.01 11.65
C LEU A 68 2.51 11.89 11.89
N VAL A 69 2.76 11.10 10.85
CA VAL A 69 3.71 9.99 10.87
C VAL A 69 5.00 10.37 10.17
N ASP A 70 4.89 10.87 8.94
CA ASP A 70 6.06 11.10 8.08
C ASP A 70 5.77 12.16 7.00
N PHE A 71 6.84 12.75 6.46
CA PHE A 71 6.82 13.61 5.27
C PHE A 71 7.69 12.99 4.18
N ASN A 72 7.20 13.00 2.94
CA ASN A 72 7.88 12.45 1.77
C ASN A 72 7.91 13.49 0.63
N PRO A 73 8.95 13.48 -0.22
CA PRO A 73 9.01 14.34 -1.40
C PRO A 73 7.83 14.10 -2.36
N TYR A 74 7.36 15.14 -3.03
CA TYR A 74 6.39 15.00 -4.11
C TYR A 74 7.09 14.63 -5.42
N GLY A 75 7.03 13.35 -5.81
CA GLY A 75 7.56 12.86 -7.08
C GLY A 75 7.89 11.38 -7.05
N ALA A 76 8.42 10.86 -8.17
CA ALA A 76 8.58 9.43 -8.45
C ALA A 76 9.31 8.58 -7.39
N VAL A 77 10.06 9.19 -6.48
CA VAL A 77 10.70 8.51 -5.34
C VAL A 77 9.70 8.03 -4.28
N THR A 78 8.50 8.60 -4.27
CA THR A 78 7.45 8.29 -3.31
C THR A 78 6.41 7.38 -3.94
N ASP A 79 6.10 6.28 -3.26
CA ASP A 79 5.04 5.36 -3.68
C ASP A 79 3.66 6.03 -3.60
N THR A 80 2.91 5.99 -4.70
CA THR A 80 1.59 6.61 -4.84
C THR A 80 0.44 5.71 -4.37
N LEU A 81 0.72 4.43 -4.09
CA LEU A 81 -0.22 3.44 -3.57
C LEU A 81 -1.45 3.28 -4.47
N MET A 82 -2.56 3.93 -4.11
CA MET A 82 -3.83 3.83 -4.83
C MET A 82 -3.98 4.85 -5.97
N TYR A 83 -2.92 5.60 -6.29
CA TYR A 83 -2.87 6.56 -7.39
C TYR A 83 -1.75 6.23 -8.36
N SER A 84 -1.84 6.78 -9.57
CA SER A 84 -0.68 7.00 -10.44
C SER A 84 -0.23 8.47 -10.36
N TRP A 85 1.03 8.76 -10.70
CA TRP A 85 1.49 10.16 -10.81
C TRP A 85 0.67 10.96 -11.84
N ASN A 86 0.29 10.33 -12.96
CA ASN A 86 -0.60 10.95 -13.94
C ASN A 86 -1.99 11.29 -13.37
N ASP A 87 -2.53 10.47 -12.45
CA ASP A 87 -3.79 10.78 -11.78
C ASP A 87 -3.64 12.02 -10.90
N LEU A 88 -2.54 12.10 -10.14
CA LEU A 88 -2.24 13.22 -9.26
C LEU A 88 -2.02 14.52 -10.04
N ASP A 89 -1.33 14.46 -11.19
CA ASP A 89 -1.16 15.61 -12.08
C ASP A 89 -2.50 16.14 -12.60
N ARG A 90 -3.43 15.24 -12.94
CA ARG A 90 -4.80 15.62 -13.34
C ARG A 90 -5.57 16.26 -12.20
N LEU A 91 -5.44 15.76 -10.97
CA LEU A 91 -6.07 16.34 -9.78
C LEU A 91 -5.47 17.71 -9.42
N ALA A 92 -4.16 17.88 -9.64
CA ALA A 92 -3.46 19.15 -9.45
C ALA A 92 -3.90 20.20 -10.49
N ALA A 93 -4.09 19.79 -11.75
CA ALA A 93 -4.51 20.67 -12.84
C ALA A 93 -5.98 21.14 -12.74
N GLN A 94 -6.81 20.48 -11.92
CA GLN A 94 -8.18 20.93 -11.65
C GLN A 94 -8.10 22.24 -10.85
N SER A 95 -8.35 23.35 -11.54
CA SER A 95 -8.29 24.69 -10.98
C SER A 95 -9.53 24.97 -10.12
N PRO A 96 -9.39 25.65 -8.97
CA PRO A 96 -10.48 25.94 -8.03
C PRO A 96 -11.46 27.02 -8.53
N ASN A 97 -11.62 27.20 -9.84
CA ASN A 97 -12.49 28.22 -10.45
C ASN A 97 -13.99 27.94 -10.29
N THR A 98 -14.37 26.85 -9.62
CA THR A 98 -15.76 26.57 -9.26
C THR A 98 -15.90 26.69 -7.75
N ILE A 99 -16.74 27.63 -7.31
CA ILE A 99 -16.96 28.10 -5.92
C ILE A 99 -17.46 27.01 -4.96
N SER A 100 -17.57 25.75 -5.40
CA SER A 100 -17.89 24.62 -4.55
C SER A 100 -16.60 23.93 -4.14
N GLU A 101 -16.26 24.01 -2.86
CA GLU A 101 -15.18 23.30 -2.17
C GLU A 101 -14.95 21.90 -2.77
N GLN A 102 -14.03 21.77 -3.72
CA GLN A 102 -13.68 20.46 -4.26
C GLN A 102 -12.88 19.73 -3.19
N LEU A 103 -13.59 18.91 -2.41
CA LEU A 103 -13.00 17.92 -1.52
C LEU A 103 -11.93 17.13 -2.28
N PRO A 104 -10.78 16.83 -1.65
CA PRO A 104 -9.75 16.01 -2.28
C PRO A 104 -10.31 14.65 -2.68
N SER A 105 -9.72 14.06 -3.72
CA SER A 105 -10.01 12.67 -4.05
C SER A 105 -9.66 11.78 -2.86
N PHE A 106 -10.56 10.90 -2.44
CA PHE A 106 -10.29 9.93 -1.37
C PHE A 106 -10.45 8.50 -1.91
N ARG A 107 -9.36 7.74 -1.96
CA ARG A 107 -9.33 6.33 -2.40
C ARG A 107 -9.08 5.40 -1.22
N TYR A 108 -9.91 4.38 -1.07
CA TYR A 108 -9.78 3.35 -0.03
C TYR A 108 -10.36 2.03 -0.55
N VAL A 109 -10.08 0.92 0.12
CA VAL A 109 -10.62 -0.39 -0.26
C VAL A 109 -12.10 -0.44 0.14
N GLU A 110 -13.01 -0.55 -0.82
CA GLU A 110 -14.46 -0.44 -0.60
C GLU A 110 -15.12 -1.73 -0.12
N SER A 111 -14.53 -2.90 -0.41
CA SER A 111 -15.05 -4.21 -0.03
C SER A 111 -13.92 -5.22 0.18
N GLU A 112 -14.20 -6.35 0.83
CA GLU A 112 -13.23 -7.45 1.01
C GLU A 112 -12.72 -8.01 -0.32
N ASP A 113 -13.58 -8.05 -1.35
CA ASP A 113 -13.22 -8.50 -2.70
C ASP A 113 -12.37 -7.47 -3.48
N GLY A 114 -12.33 -6.21 -3.02
CA GLY A 114 -11.58 -5.11 -3.64
C GLY A 114 -10.12 -4.99 -3.17
N VAL A 115 -9.66 -5.95 -2.37
CA VAL A 115 -8.30 -5.98 -1.84
C VAL A 115 -7.30 -6.25 -2.96
N GLN A 116 -6.36 -5.32 -3.18
CA GLN A 116 -5.25 -5.61 -4.09
C GLN A 116 -4.26 -6.57 -3.44
N SER A 117 -3.80 -7.56 -4.21
CA SER A 117 -2.70 -8.43 -3.81
C SER A 117 -1.47 -7.60 -3.46
N SER A 118 -0.79 -7.93 -2.36
CA SER A 118 0.46 -7.25 -2.01
C SER A 118 1.51 -7.52 -3.09
N ASP A 119 2.17 -6.48 -3.60
CA ASP A 119 3.33 -6.61 -4.50
C ASP A 119 4.45 -7.46 -3.90
N TYR A 120 4.52 -7.50 -2.56
CA TYR A 120 5.48 -8.29 -1.81
C TYR A 120 5.03 -9.74 -1.56
N ALA A 121 3.78 -10.11 -1.86
CA ALA A 121 3.30 -11.48 -1.67
C ALA A 121 4.15 -12.51 -2.45
N ALA A 122 4.69 -12.09 -3.60
CA ALA A 122 5.58 -12.90 -4.42
C ALA A 122 6.94 -13.20 -3.76
N TYR A 123 7.33 -12.46 -2.73
CA TYR A 123 8.63 -12.58 -2.03
C TYR A 123 8.56 -13.34 -0.70
N SER A 124 7.37 -13.72 -0.23
CA SER A 124 7.18 -14.41 1.04
C SER A 124 7.67 -15.88 1.01
N LEU A 125 7.94 -16.42 -0.17
CA LEU A 125 8.48 -17.77 -0.36
C LEU A 125 9.63 -17.73 -1.38
N PRO A 126 10.70 -18.53 -1.18
CA PRO A 126 11.66 -18.80 -2.24
C PRO A 126 10.96 -19.21 -3.53
N LYS A 127 11.45 -18.71 -4.68
CA LYS A 127 10.83 -18.94 -5.99
C LYS A 127 10.56 -20.42 -6.23
N ASP A 128 11.49 -21.29 -5.88
CA ASP A 128 11.35 -22.73 -6.09
C ASP A 128 10.17 -23.33 -5.32
N ILE A 129 9.91 -22.87 -4.09
CA ILE A 129 8.78 -23.33 -3.26
C ILE A 129 7.45 -22.85 -3.85
N ARG A 130 7.42 -21.61 -4.33
CA ARG A 130 6.22 -21.06 -4.98
C ARG A 130 5.91 -21.80 -6.27
N ASP A 131 6.90 -21.99 -7.14
CA ASP A 131 6.72 -22.64 -8.45
C ASP A 131 6.30 -24.12 -8.31
N LEU A 132 6.80 -24.80 -7.26
CA LEU A 132 6.34 -26.13 -6.86
C LEU A 132 4.86 -26.14 -6.45
N SER A 133 4.40 -25.11 -5.73
CA SER A 133 3.02 -25.02 -5.22
C SER A 133 2.00 -24.60 -6.29
N THR A 134 2.40 -23.75 -7.23
CA THR A 134 1.53 -23.24 -8.31
C THR A 134 1.55 -24.11 -9.55
N GLY A 135 2.55 -24.99 -9.69
CA GLY A 135 2.70 -25.88 -10.85
C GLY A 135 3.24 -25.17 -12.10
N GLU A 136 3.80 -23.97 -11.95
CA GLU A 136 4.38 -23.21 -13.07
C GLU A 136 5.63 -23.89 -13.66
N ASP A 137 6.38 -24.62 -12.84
CA ASP A 137 7.57 -25.36 -13.29
C ASP A 137 7.54 -26.85 -12.84
N PRO A 138 7.08 -27.77 -13.71
CA PRO A 138 7.04 -29.20 -13.38
C PRO A 138 8.43 -29.83 -13.25
N PHE A 139 9.49 -29.21 -13.77
CA PHE A 139 10.86 -29.75 -13.65
C PHE A 139 11.38 -29.66 -12.22
N LYS A 140 11.04 -28.60 -11.49
CA LYS A 140 11.40 -28.47 -10.06
C LYS A 140 10.81 -29.56 -9.19
N LEU A 141 9.59 -30.01 -9.50
CA LEU A 141 8.96 -31.13 -8.81
C LEU A 141 9.69 -32.44 -9.10
N MET A 142 10.09 -32.66 -10.35
CA MET A 142 10.87 -33.85 -10.71
C MET A 142 12.25 -33.86 -10.03
N ASP A 143 12.92 -32.72 -9.93
CA ASP A 143 14.20 -32.61 -9.24
C ASP A 143 14.06 -32.83 -7.73
N LEU A 144 12.99 -32.34 -7.11
CA LEU A 144 12.66 -32.64 -5.72
C LEU A 144 12.42 -34.14 -5.50
N MET A 145 11.66 -34.79 -6.39
CA MET A 145 11.42 -36.24 -6.31
C MET A 145 12.73 -37.03 -6.48
N LYS A 146 13.60 -36.65 -7.42
CA LYS A 146 14.90 -37.29 -7.61
C LYS A 146 15.82 -37.15 -6.39
N MET A 147 15.89 -35.96 -5.79
CA MET A 147 16.65 -35.74 -4.55
C MET A 147 16.15 -36.63 -3.41
N LYS A 148 14.82 -36.80 -3.29
CA LYS A 148 14.23 -37.67 -2.27
C LYS A 148 14.57 -39.15 -2.50
N ILE A 149 14.46 -39.62 -3.75
CA ILE A 149 14.83 -40.99 -4.14
C ILE A 149 16.31 -41.28 -3.84
N GLN A 150 17.21 -40.31 -4.11
CA GLN A 150 18.64 -40.47 -3.79
C GLN A 150 18.88 -40.53 -2.28
N LYS A 151 18.19 -39.69 -1.50
CA LYS A 151 18.33 -39.67 -0.04
C LYS A 151 17.83 -40.97 0.61
N ASP A 152 16.68 -41.47 0.17
CA ASP A 152 16.11 -42.73 0.68
C ASP A 152 16.94 -43.95 0.22
N GLY A 153 17.66 -43.84 -0.91
CA GLY A 153 18.58 -44.87 -1.39
C GLY A 153 19.87 -44.95 -0.57
N ASP A 154 20.47 -43.82 -0.19
CA ASP A 154 21.71 -43.80 0.61
C ASP A 154 21.50 -44.27 2.05
N ASP A 155 20.37 -43.91 2.69
CA ASP A 155 20.02 -44.36 4.06
C ASP A 155 19.80 -45.88 4.17
N SER A 156 19.59 -46.58 3.04
CA SER A 156 19.41 -48.04 3.00
C SER A 156 20.70 -48.84 2.84
N SER A 157 21.84 -48.18 2.62
CA SER A 157 23.12 -48.83 2.32
C SER A 157 24.10 -48.95 3.50
N SER A 158 23.73 -48.46 4.69
CA SER A 158 24.60 -48.46 5.88
C SER A 158 24.33 -49.59 6.90
N SER A 159 23.76 -50.71 6.47
CA SER A 159 23.54 -51.90 7.32
C SER A 159 24.09 -53.13 6.62
N ASP A 160 25.41 -53.32 6.66
CA ASP A 160 26.04 -54.66 6.60
C ASP A 160 27.51 -54.51 7.06
N GLY A 161 27.80 -54.98 8.27
CA GLY A 161 29.13 -54.97 8.85
C GLY A 161 29.14 -55.54 10.26
N ASP A 162 29.00 -56.86 10.37
CA ASP A 162 29.35 -57.70 11.52
C ASP A 162 30.61 -58.52 11.18
#